data_AF-A0A9Q4D1G6-F1
#
_entry.id   AF-A0A9Q4D1G6-F1
#
_cell.length_a   1.000
_cell.length_b   1.000
_cell.length_c   1.000
_cell.angle_alpha   90.00
_cell.angle_beta   90.00
_cell.angle_gamma   90.00
#
_symmetry.space_group_name_H-M   'P 1'
#
loop_
_entity.id
_entity.type
_entity.pdbx_description
1 polymer ?
#
loop_
_entity_poly.entity_id
_entity_poly.type
_entity_poly.pdbx_seq_one_letter_code
_entity_poly.pdbx_strand_id
1 'polypeptide(L)'
;MVMALLALIFAAILQFGLIIHVRNTLIDAASAGARHGALGDRTPADGAARARELLIGSIPGGSEAEVSAGLVDGAGSTMVRVTVRTRMPMVGFLTGPVGLEADGHAYRH
;
A
#
# COMPACT_ATOMS: atom_id res chain seq x y z
N MET A 1 -2.68 -34.29 -18.76
CA MET A 1 -2.89 -33.63 -17.45
C MET A 1 -1.71 -32.80 -16.96
N VAL A 2 -0.47 -33.05 -17.44
CA VAL A 2 0.72 -32.26 -17.05
C VAL A 2 0.61 -30.76 -17.38
N MET A 3 0.12 -30.43 -18.59
CA MET A 3 -0.05 -29.02 -19.01
C MET A 3 -1.00 -28.23 -18.12
N ALA A 4 -2.10 -28.86 -17.66
CA ALA A 4 -3.08 -28.22 -16.79
C ALA A 4 -2.48 -27.95 -15.39
N LEU A 5 -1.74 -28.91 -14.84
CA LEU A 5 -1.05 -28.74 -13.56
C LEU A 5 0.01 -27.65 -13.64
N LEU A 6 0.81 -27.63 -14.72
CA LEU A 6 1.82 -26.60 -14.93
C LEU A 6 1.19 -25.20 -15.04
N ALA A 7 0.10 -25.06 -15.80
CA ALA A 7 -0.63 -23.80 -15.93
C ALA A 7 -1.19 -23.33 -14.58
N LEU A 8 -1.71 -24.25 -13.76
CA LEU A 8 -2.19 -23.94 -12.41
C LEU A 8 -1.07 -23.41 -11.50
N ILE A 9 0.07 -24.10 -11.47
CA ILE A 9 1.23 -23.69 -10.67
C ILE A 9 1.76 -22.34 -11.14
N PHE A 10 1.86 -22.14 -12.45
CA PHE A 10 2.27 -20.86 -13.03
C PHE A 10 1.34 -19.71 -12.63
N ALA A 11 0.02 -19.92 -12.73
CA ALA A 11 -0.97 -18.94 -12.30
C ALA A 11 -0.85 -18.63 -10.79
N ALA A 12 -0.61 -19.64 -9.95
CA ALA A 12 -0.43 -19.47 -8.51
C ALA A 12 0.83 -18.64 -8.19
N ILE A 13 1.94 -18.87 -8.89
CA ILE A 13 3.18 -18.09 -8.73
C ILE A 13 2.96 -16.64 -9.19
N LEU A 14 2.32 -16.42 -10.33
CA LEU A 14 1.99 -15.09 -10.82
C LEU A 14 1.10 -14.33 -9.82
N GLN A 15 0.08 -15.00 -9.29
CA GLN A 15 -0.83 -14.42 -8.30
C GLN A 15 -0.08 -14.03 -7.03
N PHE A 16 0.81 -14.88 -6.53
CA PHE A 16 1.65 -14.58 -5.37
C PHE A 16 2.59 -13.40 -5.63
N GLY A 17 3.25 -13.37 -6.79
CA GLY A 17 4.10 -12.26 -7.22
C GLY A 17 3.33 -10.94 -7.28
N LEU A 18 2.11 -10.97 -7.79
CA LEU A 18 1.25 -9.78 -7.88
C LEU A 18 0.87 -9.25 -6.49
N ILE A 19 0.55 -10.14 -5.53
CA ILE A 19 0.25 -9.74 -4.15
C ILE A 19 1.45 -9.04 -3.51
N ILE A 20 2.64 -9.62 -3.67
CA ILE A 20 3.89 -9.01 -3.16
C ILE A 20 4.12 -7.65 -3.82
N HIS A 21 3.96 -7.57 -5.14
CA HIS A 21 4.14 -6.33 -5.89
C HIS A 21 3.19 -5.24 -5.36
N VAL A 22 1.89 -5.52 -5.23
CA VAL A 22 0.92 -4.56 -4.68
C VAL A 22 1.32 -4.15 -3.28
N ARG A 23 1.59 -5.09 -2.37
CA ARG A 23 1.99 -4.78 -0.99
C ARG A 23 3.22 -3.87 -0.93
N ASN A 24 4.23 -4.15 -1.76
CA ASN A 24 5.43 -3.32 -1.83
C ASN A 24 5.12 -1.90 -2.33
N THR A 25 4.24 -1.77 -3.32
CA THR A 25 3.77 -0.47 -3.81
C THR A 25 3.00 0.31 -2.75
N LEU A 26 2.16 -0.36 -1.93
CA LEU A 26 1.47 0.29 -0.80
C LEU A 26 2.47 0.82 0.24
N ILE A 27 3.49 0.03 0.58
CA ILE A 27 4.55 0.43 1.52
C ILE A 27 5.33 1.64 1.00
N ASP A 28 5.67 1.64 -0.28
CA ASP A 28 6.39 2.75 -0.92
C ASP A 28 5.55 4.02 -0.90
N ALA A 29 4.28 3.94 -1.31
CA ALA A 29 3.35 5.06 -1.30
C ALA A 29 3.11 5.61 0.11
N ALA A 30 2.90 4.73 1.10
CA ALA A 30 2.73 5.13 2.51
C ALA A 30 3.99 5.83 3.05
N SER A 31 5.16 5.28 2.76
CA SER A 31 6.44 5.87 3.19
C SER A 31 6.70 7.22 2.52
N ALA A 32 6.39 7.35 1.22
CA ALA A 32 6.50 8.62 0.50
C ALA A 32 5.52 9.66 1.03
N GLY A 33 4.28 9.27 1.31
CA GLY A 33 3.28 10.13 1.95
C GLY A 33 3.70 10.59 3.34
N ALA A 34 4.24 9.69 4.16
CA ALA A 34 4.71 10.03 5.50
C ALA A 34 5.86 11.05 5.46
N ARG A 35 6.86 10.83 4.59
CA ARG A 35 7.96 11.79 4.37
C ARG A 35 7.43 13.14 3.90
N HIS A 36 6.42 13.14 3.04
CA HIS A 36 5.83 14.36 2.52
C HIS A 36 5.04 15.16 3.58
N GLY A 37 4.23 14.47 4.38
CA GLY A 37 3.45 15.10 5.46
C GLY A 37 4.31 15.53 6.66
N ALA A 38 5.54 15.02 6.78
CA ALA A 38 6.49 15.36 7.83
C ALA A 38 7.31 16.62 7.54
N LEU A 39 7.18 17.21 6.35
CA LEU A 39 7.82 18.50 6.02
C LEU A 39 7.23 19.62 6.89
N GLY A 40 8.05 20.59 7.30
CA GLY A 40 7.66 21.65 8.24
C GLY A 40 6.40 22.43 7.84
N ASP A 41 6.24 22.72 6.54
CA ASP A 41 5.10 23.45 5.97
C ASP A 41 3.94 22.54 5.52
N ARG A 42 3.98 21.24 5.87
CA ARG A 42 2.96 20.27 5.47
C ARG A 42 2.25 19.69 6.68
N THR A 43 1.10 19.14 6.37
CA THR A 43 0.23 18.44 7.30
C THR A 43 0.22 16.94 6.98
N PRO A 44 -0.16 16.08 7.94
CA PRO A 44 -0.41 14.67 7.66
C PRO A 44 -1.40 14.46 6.51
N ALA A 45 -2.41 15.34 6.39
CA ALA A 45 -3.40 15.27 5.30
C ALA A 45 -2.76 15.46 3.92
N ASP A 46 -1.76 16.34 3.79
CA ASP A 46 -0.98 16.50 2.55
C ASP A 46 -0.20 15.22 2.23
N GLY A 47 0.32 14.54 3.26
CA GLY A 47 0.95 13.22 3.12
C GLY A 47 -0.01 12.15 2.61
N ALA A 48 -1.24 12.11 3.12
CA ALA A 48 -2.28 11.21 2.64
C ALA A 48 -2.68 11.49 1.18
N ALA A 49 -2.85 12.77 0.82
CA ALA A 49 -3.15 13.18 -0.56
C ALA A 49 -2.04 12.72 -1.50
N ARG A 50 -0.77 12.93 -1.11
CA ARG A 50 0.37 12.52 -1.91
C ARG A 50 0.46 10.99 -2.07
N ALA A 51 0.23 10.23 -1.01
CA ALA A 51 0.19 8.77 -1.10
C ALA A 51 -0.92 8.29 -2.06
N ARG A 52 -2.11 8.91 -2.01
CA ARG A 52 -3.21 8.59 -2.93
C ARG A 52 -2.86 8.86 -4.40
N GLU A 53 -2.21 9.99 -4.70
CA GLU A 53 -1.75 10.29 -6.07
C GLU A 53 -0.78 9.22 -6.60
N LEU A 54 0.18 8.80 -5.78
CA LEU A 54 1.13 7.76 -6.14
C LEU A 54 0.45 6.42 -6.41
N LEU A 55 -0.53 6.05 -5.58
CA LEU A 55 -1.27 4.80 -5.73
C LEU A 55 -2.09 4.75 -7.03
N ILE A 56 -2.77 5.84 -7.38
CA ILE A 56 -3.57 5.95 -8.61
C ILE A 56 -2.72 5.67 -9.86
N GLY A 57 -1.47 6.14 -9.87
CA GLY A 57 -0.54 5.93 -10.99
C GLY A 57 0.18 4.58 -10.99
N SER A 58 0.18 3.84 -9.88
CA SER A 58 1.08 2.69 -9.69
C SER A 58 0.40 1.33 -9.75
N ILE A 59 -0.87 1.21 -9.36
CA ILE A 59 -1.60 -0.07 -9.39
C ILE A 59 -3.04 0.09 -9.92
N PRO A 60 -3.55 -0.91 -10.66
CA PRO A 60 -4.97 -1.00 -10.96
C PRO A 60 -5.81 -0.99 -9.67
N GLY A 61 -6.86 -0.18 -9.62
CA GLY A 61 -7.70 -0.02 -8.42
C GLY A 61 -7.07 0.83 -7.31
N GLY A 62 -5.93 1.49 -7.55
CA GLY A 62 -5.29 2.38 -6.57
C GLY A 62 -6.18 3.54 -6.10
N SER A 63 -7.18 3.94 -6.90
CA SER A 63 -8.20 4.92 -6.51
C SER A 63 -9.14 4.43 -5.41
N GLU A 64 -9.33 3.11 -5.27
CA GLU A 64 -10.19 2.50 -4.26
C GLU A 64 -9.46 2.30 -2.91
N ALA A 65 -8.16 2.58 -2.87
CA ALA A 65 -7.39 2.50 -1.63
C ALA A 65 -7.86 3.56 -0.62
N GLU A 66 -8.09 3.09 0.60
CA GLU A 66 -8.32 3.93 1.76
C GLU A 66 -6.97 4.39 2.30
N VAL A 67 -6.76 5.70 2.34
CA VAL A 67 -5.52 6.30 2.83
C VAL A 67 -5.85 7.23 3.98
N SER A 68 -5.23 7.01 5.13
CA SER A 68 -5.34 7.85 6.31
C SER A 68 -3.96 8.31 6.75
N ALA A 69 -3.90 9.46 7.42
CA ALA A 69 -2.66 9.98 7.97
C ALA A 69 -2.90 10.64 9.32
N GLY A 70 -1.93 10.54 10.21
CA GLY A 70 -2.01 11.11 11.55
C GLY A 70 -0.63 11.37 12.13
N LEU A 71 -0.60 12.19 13.17
CA LEU A 71 0.58 12.34 14.02
C LEU A 71 0.58 11.22 15.05
N VAL A 72 1.75 10.64 15.27
CA VAL A 72 1.97 9.61 16.28
C VAL A 72 3.23 9.98 17.03
N ASP A 73 3.11 10.09 18.35
CA ASP A 73 4.27 10.30 19.21
C ASP A 73 5.09 9.00 19.25
N GLY A 74 6.39 9.08 18.99
CA GLY A 74 7.27 7.95 19.19
C GLY A 74 8.68 8.35 19.60
N ALA A 75 9.21 7.61 20.57
CA ALA A 75 10.57 7.74 21.11
C ALA A 75 11.03 9.19 21.35
N GLY A 76 10.13 10.06 21.83
CA GLY A 76 10.45 11.46 22.17
C GLY A 76 10.33 12.46 21.00
N SER A 77 9.76 12.08 19.86
CA SER A 77 9.51 12.98 18.74
C SER A 77 8.16 12.72 18.07
N THR A 78 7.57 13.75 17.47
CA THR A 78 6.34 13.62 16.70
C THR A 78 6.65 13.06 15.32
N MET A 79 6.05 11.92 14.98
CA MET A 79 6.13 11.31 13.65
C MET A 79 4.82 11.47 12.90
N VAL A 80 4.90 11.51 11.57
CA VAL A 80 3.75 11.33 10.68
C VAL A 80 3.64 9.86 10.33
N ARG A 81 2.47 9.27 10.57
CA ARG A 81 2.08 7.95 10.09
C ARG A 81 1.10 8.09 8.94
N VAL A 82 1.35 7.40 7.85
CA VAL A 82 0.40 7.22 6.75
C VAL A 82 0.07 5.73 6.66
N THR A 83 -1.22 5.41 6.69
CA THR A 83 -1.75 4.05 6.59
C THR A 83 -2.54 3.92 5.30
N VAL A 84 -2.23 2.89 4.52
CA VAL A 84 -2.89 2.60 3.24
C VAL A 84 -3.53 1.22 3.33
N ARG A 85 -4.82 1.14 3.03
CA ARG A 85 -5.60 -0.10 2.99
C ARG A 85 -6.22 -0.28 1.62
N THR A 86 -6.17 -1.49 1.09
CA THR A 86 -6.83 -1.84 -0.18
C THR A 86 -7.32 -3.28 -0.16
N ARG A 87 -8.20 -3.60 -1.10
CA ARG A 87 -8.71 -4.96 -1.31
C ARG A 87 -8.30 -5.42 -2.71
N MET A 88 -7.50 -6.47 -2.76
CA MET A 88 -7.04 -7.02 -4.02
C MET A 88 -7.97 -8.15 -4.49
N PRO A 89 -8.53 -8.10 -5.70
CA PRO A 89 -9.30 -9.21 -6.25
C PRO A 89 -8.35 -10.39 -6.52
N MET A 90 -8.76 -11.56 -6.05
CA MET A 90 -8.05 -12.81 -6.33
C MET A 90 -8.61 -13.47 -7.59
N VAL A 91 -7.73 -14.03 -8.41
CA VAL A 91 -8.12 -14.82 -9.59
C VAL A 91 -8.16 -16.30 -9.19
N GLY A 92 -9.23 -17.02 -9.55
CA GLY A 92 -9.31 -18.49 -9.38
C GLY A 92 -9.91 -19.00 -8.05
N PHE A 93 -9.31 -20.06 -7.49
CA PHE A 93 -9.88 -20.95 -6.46
C PHE A 93 -9.93 -20.39 -5.02
N LEU A 94 -9.26 -19.27 -4.74
CA LEU A 94 -9.28 -18.64 -3.42
C LEU A 94 -10.47 -17.69 -3.34
N THR A 95 -11.43 -18.00 -2.49
CA THR A 95 -12.68 -17.25 -2.37
C THR A 95 -12.44 -15.91 -1.69
N GLY A 96 -12.50 -14.82 -2.46
CA GLY A 96 -12.72 -13.46 -1.96
C GLY A 96 -11.50 -12.52 -2.08
N PRO A 97 -11.74 -11.19 -2.02
CA PRO A 97 -10.67 -10.21 -2.04
C PRO A 97 -9.78 -10.34 -0.80
N VAL A 98 -8.46 -10.18 -0.96
CA VAL A 98 -7.54 -10.12 0.18
C VAL A 98 -7.31 -8.66 0.57
N GLY A 99 -7.53 -8.38 1.86
CA GLY A 99 -7.20 -7.10 2.46
C GLY A 99 -5.68 -6.96 2.59
N LEU A 100 -5.15 -5.84 2.10
CA LEU A 100 -3.75 -5.47 2.24
C LEU A 100 -3.68 -4.14 2.99
N GLU A 101 -2.77 -4.06 3.96
CA GLU A 101 -2.51 -2.87 4.75
C GLU A 101 -1.01 -2.61 4.82
N ALA A 102 -0.63 -1.35 4.71
CA ALA A 102 0.75 -0.89 4.81
C ALA A 102 0.82 0.44 5.56
N ASP A 103 1.86 0.56 6.38
CA ASP A 103 2.15 1.78 7.15
C ASP A 103 3.49 2.37 6.72
N GLY A 104 3.54 3.70 6.64
CA GLY A 104 4.75 4.48 6.46
C GLY A 104 4.91 5.48 7.60
N HIS A 105 6.14 5.65 8.10
CA HIS A 105 6.47 6.59 9.17
C HIS A 105 7.58 7.54 8.73
N ALA A 106 7.49 8.80 9.16
CA ALA A 106 8.57 9.77 9.02
C ALA A 106 8.61 10.71 10.22
N TYR A 107 9.81 11.07 10.67
CA TYR A 107 10.02 12.06 11.71
C TYR A 107 9.73 13.46 11.18
N ARG A 108 8.98 14.24 11.96
CA ARG A 108 8.75 15.65 11.65
C ARG A 108 9.99 16.45 12.02
N HIS A 109 10.52 17.20 11.05
CA HIS A 109 11.69 18.08 11.21
C HIS A 109 11.29 19.54 11.06
#